data_AF-A0A522GBK8-F1
#
_entry.id   AF-A0A522GBK8-F1
#
_cell.length_a   1.000
_cell.length_b   1.000
_cell.length_c   1.000
_cell.angle_alpha   90.00
_cell.angle_beta   90.00
_cell.angle_gamma   90.00
#
_symmetry.space_group_name_H-M   'P 1'
#
loop_
_entity.id
_entity.type
_entity.pdbx_description
1 polymer ?
#
loop_
_entity_poly.entity_id
_entity_poly.type
_entity_poly.pdbx_seq_one_letter_code
_entity_poly.pdbx_strand_id
1 'polypeptide(L)'
;MKKQYLLLLLIAGFLTFVSACRNESGFKTLIITGQNNHNWKASSPVLKQILDETGLFKSEIMITPEKGGDMKTFNPDFSKYKLVVLDYNGDSWSDKTNADFLQFVNNGGGVVIYHAADNSFPEWKEYNEMTGLGGWGNRTEKNGPYVYFKGNELVYDTTAGIGGSHGKRREFIVTTRITDHPITKGLPVRWLHGNDELYSQLRGPAKNMQILTTAFADSSAGGGTMRSEPVLMTITYEKGRIFHTTMGHADEGGGPAMQCVGFITTLQRGAEWAVTGNVTQQVPCDFPSTAGVVLRPDYKEITIDEAIEKVGNYNIDKSTKYLSYLQCHIRKLAGDEAGLLNTEKLMNKVLISKEATVEAKKLLLRELSWMGTDYSVPAIKDLTANAELKDEAEFALARLQTIK
;
A
#
# COMPACT_ATOMS: atom_id res chain seq x y z
N MET A 1 22.28 59.65 -4.43
CA MET A 1 22.34 58.57 -5.45
C MET A 1 23.58 57.68 -5.28
N LYS A 2 23.71 56.89 -4.18
CA LYS A 2 24.83 55.92 -4.05
C LYS A 2 24.66 54.85 -2.93
N LYS A 3 23.43 54.53 -2.52
CA LYS A 3 23.17 53.52 -1.45
C LYS A 3 21.92 52.65 -1.66
N GLN A 4 21.46 52.46 -2.91
CA GLN A 4 20.29 51.62 -3.21
C GLN A 4 20.53 50.50 -4.23
N TYR A 5 21.77 50.34 -4.73
CA TYR A 5 22.12 49.28 -5.70
C TYR A 5 23.00 48.16 -5.12
N LEU A 6 23.13 48.08 -3.79
CA LEU A 6 23.89 47.01 -3.11
C LEU A 6 22.99 46.01 -2.37
N LEU A 7 21.68 46.09 -2.55
CA LEU A 7 20.69 45.16 -1.97
C LEU A 7 19.94 44.35 -3.04
N LEU A 8 20.41 44.38 -4.29
CA LEU A 8 19.82 43.66 -5.43
C LEU A 8 20.78 42.63 -6.05
N LEU A 9 21.97 42.45 -5.48
CA LEU A 9 22.96 41.45 -5.91
C LEU A 9 23.24 40.36 -4.86
N LEU A 10 22.48 40.33 -3.76
CA LEU A 10 22.59 39.32 -2.70
C LEU A 10 21.36 38.41 -2.55
N ILE A 11 20.39 38.50 -3.47
CA ILE A 11 19.17 37.66 -3.48
C ILE A 11 19.10 36.76 -4.74
N ALA A 12 20.07 36.87 -5.67
CA ALA A 12 20.13 36.07 -6.89
C ALA A 12 21.06 34.84 -6.79
N GLY A 13 21.24 34.27 -5.60
CA GLY A 13 22.18 33.18 -5.34
C GLY A 13 21.64 32.00 -4.52
N PHE A 14 20.31 31.90 -4.33
CA PHE A 14 19.69 30.82 -3.56
C PHE A 14 18.53 30.12 -4.30
N LEU A 15 18.62 30.06 -5.63
CA LEU A 15 17.76 29.21 -6.46
C LEU A 15 18.63 28.46 -7.46
N THR A 16 19.21 27.36 -7.01
CA THR A 16 19.51 26.14 -7.78
C THR A 16 20.34 25.24 -6.88
N PHE A 17 19.70 24.25 -6.27
CA PHE A 17 20.22 22.93 -5.87
C PHE A 17 19.20 22.25 -4.94
N VAL A 18 17.98 22.01 -5.45
CA VAL A 18 17.23 20.82 -5.03
C VAL A 18 17.49 19.76 -6.10
N SER A 19 18.77 19.46 -6.29
CA SER A 19 19.18 18.27 -7.03
C SER A 19 19.23 17.15 -5.99
N ALA A 20 18.27 16.24 -6.10
CA ALA A 20 18.17 14.96 -5.43
C ALA A 20 19.36 14.59 -4.51
N CYS A 21 19.23 14.84 -3.21
CA CYS A 21 19.75 13.87 -2.25
C CYS A 21 18.84 12.63 -2.34
N ARG A 22 19.01 11.82 -3.38
CA ARG A 22 18.72 10.39 -3.24
C ARG A 22 19.70 9.91 -2.19
N ASN A 23 19.23 9.82 -0.95
CA ASN A 23 20.01 9.28 0.14
C ASN A 23 20.41 7.86 -0.26
N GLU A 24 21.70 7.62 -0.52
CA GLU A 24 22.25 6.30 -0.89
C GLU A 24 22.07 5.23 0.21
N SER A 25 21.41 5.58 1.32
CA SER A 25 21.19 4.72 2.48
C SER A 25 19.70 4.50 2.75
N GLY A 26 19.02 3.75 1.87
CA GLY A 26 17.70 3.18 2.20
C GLY A 26 17.75 2.43 3.52
N PHE A 27 16.64 2.43 4.28
CA PHE A 27 16.54 1.73 5.54
C PHE A 27 16.87 0.25 5.33
N LYS A 28 17.95 -0.21 5.97
CA LYS A 28 18.34 -1.63 5.91
C LYS A 28 17.24 -2.46 6.55
N THR A 29 16.70 -3.38 5.77
CA THR A 29 15.56 -4.22 6.16
C THR A 29 15.95 -5.69 6.09
N LEU A 30 15.64 -6.45 7.13
CA LEU A 30 15.80 -7.89 7.14
C LEU A 30 14.43 -8.55 6.98
N ILE A 31 14.26 -9.39 5.97
CA ILE A 31 13.09 -10.27 5.83
C ILE A 31 13.50 -11.65 6.33
N ILE A 32 12.89 -12.10 7.44
CA ILE A 32 13.14 -13.42 8.02
C ILE A 32 12.11 -14.40 7.47
N THR A 33 12.59 -15.50 6.91
CA THR A 33 11.78 -16.54 6.27
C THR A 33 12.45 -17.91 6.36
N GLY A 34 11.90 -18.93 5.70
CA GLY A 34 12.50 -20.26 5.53
C GLY A 34 11.64 -21.41 6.03
N GLN A 35 10.76 -21.14 6.99
CA GLN A 35 9.69 -22.04 7.39
C GLN A 35 8.39 -21.26 7.47
N ASN A 36 7.36 -21.73 6.78
CA ASN A 36 6.02 -21.16 6.79
C ASN A 36 5.04 -22.22 6.27
N ASN A 37 3.84 -22.28 6.84
CA ASN A 37 2.73 -23.06 6.28
C ASN A 37 2.16 -22.45 4.99
N HIS A 38 2.59 -21.25 4.61
CA HIS A 38 2.32 -20.58 3.34
C HIS A 38 3.50 -20.69 2.37
N ASN A 39 3.27 -20.31 1.11
CA ASN A 39 4.31 -20.31 0.07
C ASN A 39 5.32 -19.17 0.24
N TRP A 40 6.17 -19.28 1.25
CA TRP A 40 7.17 -18.26 1.59
C TRP A 40 8.18 -17.99 0.46
N LYS A 41 8.41 -18.99 -0.40
CA LYS A 41 9.26 -18.85 -1.59
C LYS A 41 8.67 -17.87 -2.61
N ALA A 42 7.34 -17.70 -2.61
CA ALA A 42 6.66 -16.68 -3.40
C ALA A 42 6.55 -15.34 -2.64
N SER A 43 6.12 -15.35 -1.36
CA SER A 43 5.92 -14.09 -0.62
C SER A 43 7.21 -13.34 -0.34
N SER A 44 8.28 -13.99 0.10
CA SER A 44 9.49 -13.28 0.55
C SER A 44 10.14 -12.42 -0.55
N PRO A 45 10.32 -12.90 -1.80
CA PRO A 45 10.77 -12.05 -2.91
C PRO A 45 9.79 -10.91 -3.24
N VAL A 46 8.48 -11.16 -3.15
CA VAL A 46 7.45 -10.16 -3.41
C VAL A 46 7.45 -9.06 -2.35
N LEU A 47 7.53 -9.41 -1.06
CA LEU A 47 7.68 -8.45 0.04
C LEU A 47 8.92 -7.56 -0.17
N LYS A 48 10.05 -8.18 -0.54
CA LYS A 48 11.27 -7.44 -0.88
C LYS A 48 11.04 -6.47 -2.03
N GLN A 49 10.41 -6.92 -3.12
CA GLN A 49 10.13 -6.09 -4.28
C GLN A 49 9.22 -4.91 -3.94
N ILE A 50 8.13 -5.14 -3.21
CA ILE A 50 7.18 -4.11 -2.78
C ILE A 50 7.89 -3.03 -1.94
N LEU A 51 8.74 -3.44 -0.99
CA LEU A 51 9.45 -2.50 -0.13
C LEU A 51 10.55 -1.74 -0.89
N ASP A 52 11.39 -2.44 -1.64
CA ASP A 52 12.53 -1.83 -2.33
C ASP A 52 12.09 -0.90 -3.46
N GLU A 53 10.91 -1.13 -4.08
CA GLU A 53 10.39 -0.27 -5.14
C GLU A 53 10.08 1.16 -4.66
N THR A 54 9.86 1.36 -3.36
CA THR A 54 9.72 2.71 -2.80
C THR A 54 11.00 3.54 -2.89
N GLY A 55 12.16 2.89 -3.04
CA GLY A 55 13.48 3.50 -2.86
C GLY A 55 13.81 3.88 -1.41
N LEU A 56 12.89 3.67 -0.45
CA LEU A 56 13.09 3.97 0.98
C LEU A 56 13.80 2.83 1.71
N PHE A 57 13.73 1.60 1.21
CA PHE A 57 14.25 0.40 1.85
C PHE A 57 15.36 -0.25 1.03
N LYS A 58 16.24 -0.96 1.73
CA LYS A 58 17.22 -1.86 1.16
C LYS A 58 17.11 -3.20 1.86
N SER A 59 16.27 -4.07 1.31
CA SER A 59 15.88 -5.31 1.98
C SER A 59 16.81 -6.46 1.63
N GLU A 60 17.06 -7.35 2.58
CA GLU A 60 17.70 -8.65 2.35
C GLU A 60 16.90 -9.76 2.99
N ILE A 61 16.91 -10.93 2.35
CA ILE A 61 16.17 -12.10 2.81
C ILE A 61 17.15 -13.03 3.52
N MET A 62 16.83 -13.40 4.76
CA MET A 62 17.56 -14.42 5.49
C MET A 62 16.66 -15.62 5.73
N ILE A 63 17.12 -16.77 5.23
CA ILE A 63 16.41 -18.04 5.26
C ILE A 63 16.93 -18.84 6.46
N THR A 64 16.03 -19.29 7.33
CA THR A 64 16.37 -20.20 8.43
C THR A 64 16.70 -21.60 7.90
N PRO A 65 17.30 -22.48 8.71
CA PRO A 65 17.30 -23.91 8.42
C PRO A 65 15.89 -24.45 8.13
N GLU A 66 15.84 -25.54 7.37
CA GLU A 66 14.60 -26.29 7.15
C GLU A 66 14.03 -26.82 8.46
N LYS A 67 12.75 -27.21 8.43
CA LYS A 67 12.04 -27.73 9.61
C LYS A 67 12.78 -28.92 10.22
N GLY A 68 13.03 -28.87 11.52
CA GLY A 68 13.82 -29.84 12.29
C GLY A 68 15.34 -29.61 12.24
N GLY A 69 15.81 -28.57 11.54
CA GLY A 69 17.23 -28.21 11.45
C GLY A 69 17.77 -27.51 12.70
N ASP A 70 19.10 -27.34 12.77
CA ASP A 70 19.76 -26.66 13.89
C ASP A 70 19.57 -25.13 13.84
N MET A 71 18.55 -24.64 14.54
CA MET A 71 18.21 -23.21 14.61
C MET A 71 19.27 -22.34 15.29
N LYS A 72 20.31 -22.90 15.91
CA LYS A 72 21.47 -22.12 16.41
C LYS A 72 22.31 -21.52 15.27
N THR A 73 22.24 -22.11 14.09
CA THR A 73 22.91 -21.59 12.89
C THR A 73 22.22 -20.33 12.34
N PHE A 74 20.94 -20.12 12.67
CA PHE A 74 20.21 -18.89 12.34
C PHE A 74 20.48 -17.80 13.38
N ASN A 75 21.50 -16.99 13.11
CA ASN A 75 22.02 -15.97 14.03
C ASN A 75 22.18 -14.60 13.31
N PRO A 76 21.07 -13.93 12.96
CA PRO A 76 21.11 -12.60 12.36
C PRO A 76 21.74 -11.55 13.30
N ASP A 77 22.48 -10.61 12.71
CA ASP A 77 22.98 -9.44 13.42
C ASP A 77 21.99 -8.28 13.29
N PHE A 78 21.03 -8.23 14.21
CA PHE A 78 19.94 -7.26 14.17
C PHE A 78 20.39 -5.79 14.25
N SER A 79 21.59 -5.52 14.76
CA SER A 79 22.13 -4.15 14.89
C SER A 79 22.31 -3.43 13.55
N LYS A 80 22.38 -4.19 12.46
CA LYS A 80 22.54 -3.66 11.08
C LYS A 80 21.26 -3.10 10.49
N TYR A 81 20.11 -3.41 11.06
CA TYR A 81 18.81 -3.12 10.45
C TYR A 81 18.06 -2.02 11.18
N LYS A 82 17.15 -1.39 10.45
CA LYS A 82 16.12 -0.50 11.02
C LYS A 82 14.75 -1.16 11.03
N LEU A 83 14.55 -2.14 10.16
CA LEU A 83 13.29 -2.87 10.01
C LEU A 83 13.55 -4.37 9.95
N VAL A 84 12.71 -5.14 10.63
CA VAL A 84 12.60 -6.59 10.46
C VAL A 84 11.19 -6.91 9.98
N VAL A 85 11.06 -7.64 8.88
CA VAL A 85 9.80 -8.13 8.34
C VAL A 85 9.76 -9.64 8.58
N LEU A 86 8.70 -10.11 9.22
CA LEU A 86 8.51 -11.52 9.52
C LEU A 86 7.59 -12.15 8.49
N ASP A 87 8.14 -13.10 7.74
CA ASP A 87 7.43 -14.01 6.83
C ASP A 87 7.74 -15.46 7.25
N TYR A 88 7.48 -15.76 8.53
CA TYR A 88 7.92 -16.99 9.16
C TYR A 88 6.86 -17.54 10.10
N ASN A 89 6.57 -18.84 9.97
CA ASN A 89 6.05 -19.67 11.05
C ASN A 89 6.61 -21.08 10.99
N GLY A 90 7.17 -21.53 12.11
CA GLY A 90 7.92 -22.78 12.16
C GLY A 90 8.56 -23.00 13.50
N ASP A 91 9.71 -23.67 13.48
CA ASP A 91 10.47 -24.02 14.67
C ASP A 91 10.90 -22.77 15.44
N SER A 92 10.96 -22.90 16.77
CA SER A 92 11.43 -21.81 17.62
C SER A 92 12.87 -21.44 17.29
N TRP A 93 13.15 -20.14 17.19
CA TRP A 93 14.53 -19.68 17.09
C TRP A 93 15.30 -19.97 18.37
N SER A 94 16.62 -19.92 18.30
CA SER A 94 17.46 -20.10 19.49
C SER A 94 17.20 -19.01 20.55
N ASP A 95 17.41 -19.32 21.83
CA ASP A 95 17.28 -18.34 22.93
C ASP A 95 18.10 -17.07 22.68
N LYS A 96 19.29 -17.23 22.08
CA LYS A 96 20.13 -16.11 21.67
C LYS A 96 19.44 -15.25 20.62
N THR A 97 18.92 -15.86 19.56
CA THR A 97 18.21 -15.13 18.49
C THR A 97 16.97 -14.42 19.01
N ASN A 98 16.22 -15.06 19.92
CA ASN A 98 15.07 -14.45 20.59
C ASN A 98 15.49 -13.24 21.42
N ALA A 99 16.55 -13.35 22.22
CA ALA A 99 17.07 -12.26 23.05
C ALA A 99 17.57 -11.09 22.19
N ASP A 100 18.30 -11.35 21.11
CA ASP A 100 18.81 -10.31 20.23
C ASP A 100 17.68 -9.60 19.46
N PHE A 101 16.64 -10.33 19.04
CA PHE A 101 15.45 -9.76 18.42
C PHE A 101 14.70 -8.85 19.41
N LEU A 102 14.51 -9.29 20.66
CA LEU A 102 13.90 -8.45 21.71
C LEU A 102 14.74 -7.20 21.97
N GLN A 103 16.07 -7.33 22.03
CA GLN A 103 16.94 -6.17 22.19
C GLN A 103 16.79 -5.18 21.03
N PHE A 104 16.67 -5.66 19.79
CA PHE A 104 16.41 -4.82 18.62
C PHE A 104 15.10 -4.03 18.77
N VAL A 105 14.00 -4.69 19.12
CA VAL A 105 12.70 -4.02 19.32
C VAL A 105 12.74 -3.04 20.49
N ASN A 106 13.33 -3.45 21.62
CA ASN A 106 13.49 -2.60 22.81
C ASN A 106 14.30 -1.33 22.54
N ASN A 107 15.23 -1.39 21.58
CA ASN A 107 16.04 -0.25 21.13
C ASN A 107 15.36 0.61 20.06
N GLY A 108 14.10 0.34 19.72
CA GLY A 108 13.32 1.11 18.75
C GLY A 108 13.38 0.58 17.32
N GLY A 109 13.81 -0.67 17.13
CA GLY A 109 13.71 -1.37 15.87
C GLY A 109 12.25 -1.50 15.41
N GLY A 110 12.01 -1.24 14.12
CA GLY A 110 10.69 -1.43 13.51
C GLY A 110 10.44 -2.89 13.16
N VAL A 111 9.21 -3.36 13.31
CA VAL A 111 8.80 -4.71 12.91
C VAL A 111 7.57 -4.67 12.01
N VAL A 112 7.56 -5.52 10.98
CA VAL A 112 6.35 -5.86 10.22
C VAL A 112 5.99 -7.32 10.48
N ILE A 113 4.78 -7.55 10.99
CA ILE A 113 4.17 -8.88 11.08
C ILE A 113 3.28 -9.06 9.85
N TYR A 114 3.65 -9.99 8.98
CA TYR A 114 2.93 -10.26 7.74
C TYR A 114 2.16 -11.58 7.83
N HIS A 115 0.84 -11.47 7.69
CA HIS A 115 -0.07 -12.60 7.50
C HIS A 115 0.16 -13.70 8.55
N ALA A 116 0.47 -14.92 8.10
CA ALA A 116 0.67 -16.08 8.97
C ALA A 116 1.90 -16.00 9.90
N ALA A 117 2.69 -14.92 9.86
CA ALA A 117 3.71 -14.68 10.87
C ALA A 117 3.11 -14.54 12.27
N ASP A 118 1.87 -14.04 12.40
CA ASP A 118 1.19 -13.94 13.69
C ASP A 118 0.91 -15.30 14.38
N ASN A 119 1.04 -16.41 13.60
CA ASN A 119 0.86 -17.77 14.08
C ASN A 119 2.05 -18.27 14.90
N SER A 120 3.21 -17.63 14.76
CA SER A 120 4.47 -18.09 15.33
C SER A 120 4.48 -18.08 16.85
N PHE A 121 5.28 -18.99 17.42
CA PHE A 121 5.74 -18.98 18.82
C PHE A 121 4.62 -18.75 19.87
N PRO A 122 3.60 -19.64 19.95
CA PRO A 122 2.46 -19.46 20.87
C PRO A 122 2.87 -19.39 22.34
N GLU A 123 3.99 -20.02 22.72
CA GLU A 123 4.51 -20.02 24.09
C GLU A 123 5.45 -18.83 24.38
N TRP A 124 5.86 -18.06 23.36
CA TRP A 124 6.75 -16.92 23.54
C TRP A 124 5.94 -15.67 23.87
N LYS A 125 5.85 -15.35 25.16
CA LYS A 125 5.03 -14.24 25.68
C LYS A 125 5.32 -12.91 24.97
N GLU A 126 6.58 -12.51 24.86
CA GLU A 126 6.97 -11.22 24.28
C GLU A 126 6.59 -11.16 22.79
N TYR A 127 6.72 -12.26 22.05
CA TYR A 127 6.27 -12.33 20.66
C TYR A 127 4.77 -12.08 20.53
N ASN A 128 3.96 -12.73 21.36
CA ASN A 128 2.50 -12.55 21.33
C ASN A 128 2.09 -11.14 21.79
N GLU A 129 2.85 -10.50 22.69
CA GLU A 129 2.64 -9.08 23.02
C GLU A 129 2.98 -8.17 21.84
N MET A 130 4.02 -8.49 21.06
CA MET A 130 4.40 -7.73 19.85
C MET A 130 3.44 -7.92 18.67
N THR A 131 2.85 -9.11 18.49
CA THR A 131 1.84 -9.34 17.43
C THR A 131 0.47 -8.76 17.80
N GLY A 132 0.18 -8.62 19.09
CA GLY A 132 -1.10 -8.12 19.62
C GLY A 132 -2.21 -9.17 19.56
N LEU A 133 -2.47 -9.70 18.37
CA LEU A 133 -3.34 -10.83 18.09
C LEU A 133 -2.57 -11.84 17.23
N GLY A 134 -2.87 -13.13 17.40
CA GLY A 134 -2.38 -14.20 16.53
C GLY A 134 -3.39 -15.35 16.42
N GLY A 135 -3.17 -16.23 15.46
CA GLY A 135 -4.03 -17.38 15.21
C GLY A 135 -3.32 -18.72 15.29
N TRP A 136 -4.10 -19.80 15.18
CA TRP A 136 -3.65 -21.19 15.14
C TRP A 136 -2.68 -21.53 16.29
N GLY A 137 -1.82 -22.54 16.13
CA GLY A 137 -0.83 -22.91 17.14
C GLY A 137 -1.45 -23.35 18.48
N ASN A 138 -2.65 -23.94 18.45
CA ASN A 138 -3.45 -24.30 19.63
C ASN A 138 -3.82 -23.12 20.55
N ARG A 139 -3.84 -21.89 20.01
CA ARG A 139 -4.31 -20.72 20.76
C ARG A 139 -5.78 -20.91 21.15
N THR A 140 -6.11 -20.47 22.37
CA THR A 140 -7.44 -20.51 22.98
C THR A 140 -7.66 -19.24 23.80
N GLU A 141 -8.75 -19.16 24.57
CA GLU A 141 -8.99 -18.07 25.52
C GLU A 141 -7.86 -17.85 26.54
N LYS A 142 -7.02 -18.86 26.77
CA LYS A 142 -5.82 -18.74 27.62
C LYS A 142 -4.77 -17.78 27.07
N ASN A 143 -4.78 -17.54 25.75
CA ASN A 143 -3.81 -16.66 25.08
C ASN A 143 -4.28 -15.19 25.03
N GLY A 144 -5.49 -14.90 25.50
CA GLY A 144 -6.07 -13.55 25.55
C GLY A 144 -7.42 -13.45 24.85
N PRO A 145 -8.10 -12.29 24.92
CA PRO A 145 -9.43 -12.09 24.36
C PRO A 145 -9.43 -12.12 22.82
N TYR A 146 -10.61 -12.30 22.23
CA TYR A 146 -10.86 -11.79 20.89
C TYR A 146 -10.96 -10.26 20.95
N VAL A 147 -10.52 -9.58 19.90
CA VAL A 147 -10.70 -8.14 19.76
C VAL A 147 -11.27 -7.85 18.37
N TYR A 148 -12.48 -7.31 18.32
CA TYR A 148 -13.21 -7.07 17.07
C TYR A 148 -14.18 -5.91 17.22
N PHE A 149 -14.73 -5.45 16.09
CA PHE A 149 -15.81 -4.47 16.08
C PHE A 149 -17.17 -5.11 15.89
N LYS A 150 -18.15 -4.65 16.66
CA LYS A 150 -19.58 -4.88 16.42
C LYS A 150 -20.23 -3.54 16.09
N GLY A 151 -20.47 -3.29 14.80
CA GLY A 151 -20.81 -1.95 14.32
C GLY A 151 -19.63 -0.99 14.49
N ASN A 152 -19.78 -0.01 15.38
CA ASN A 152 -18.74 0.98 15.72
C ASN A 152 -18.13 0.77 17.11
N GLU A 153 -18.60 -0.23 17.86
CA GLU A 153 -18.09 -0.55 19.19
C GLU A 153 -16.92 -1.54 19.08
N LEU A 154 -15.81 -1.20 19.73
CA LEU A 154 -14.67 -2.10 19.93
C LEU A 154 -14.98 -3.04 21.10
N VAL A 155 -14.91 -4.34 20.86
CA VAL A 155 -15.26 -5.38 21.83
C VAL A 155 -14.02 -6.20 22.17
N TYR A 156 -13.80 -6.41 23.47
CA TYR A 156 -12.86 -7.38 24.03
C TYR A 156 -13.66 -8.54 24.60
N ASP A 157 -13.54 -9.72 24.00
CA ASP A 157 -14.37 -10.89 24.31
C ASP A 157 -13.52 -12.05 24.84
N THR A 158 -13.69 -12.35 26.13
CA THR A 158 -12.96 -13.40 26.84
C THR A 158 -13.70 -14.74 26.86
N THR A 159 -14.83 -14.87 26.14
CA THR A 159 -15.58 -16.14 26.05
C THR A 159 -14.66 -17.25 25.56
N ALA A 160 -14.80 -18.47 26.07
CA ALA A 160 -13.96 -19.61 25.64
C ALA A 160 -14.10 -19.90 24.13
N GLY A 161 -13.00 -20.32 23.50
CA GLY A 161 -13.00 -20.68 22.08
C GLY A 161 -11.62 -20.67 21.43
N ILE A 162 -11.56 -21.21 20.21
CA ILE A 162 -10.33 -21.30 19.40
C ILE A 162 -9.70 -19.92 19.15
N GLY A 163 -8.39 -19.89 18.91
CA GLY A 163 -7.68 -18.72 18.39
C GLY A 163 -7.30 -18.94 16.94
N GLY A 164 -7.88 -18.15 16.03
CA GLY A 164 -7.61 -18.16 14.60
C GLY A 164 -8.56 -19.06 13.79
N SER A 165 -9.06 -18.49 12.72
CA SER A 165 -9.91 -19.10 11.70
C SER A 165 -9.91 -18.18 10.47
N HIS A 166 -10.41 -18.67 9.34
CA HIS A 166 -10.84 -17.80 8.25
C HIS A 166 -11.95 -18.50 7.45
N GLY A 167 -12.78 -17.73 6.77
CA GLY A 167 -13.75 -18.26 5.81
C GLY A 167 -13.10 -18.64 4.48
N LYS A 168 -13.91 -18.89 3.46
CA LYS A 168 -13.43 -19.01 2.08
C LYS A 168 -12.76 -17.71 1.63
N ARG A 169 -11.75 -17.84 0.76
CA ARG A 169 -11.10 -16.69 0.14
C ARG A 169 -12.07 -15.90 -0.71
N ARG A 170 -12.02 -14.58 -0.57
CA ARG A 170 -12.90 -13.64 -1.28
C ARG A 170 -12.31 -12.24 -1.28
N GLU A 171 -12.82 -11.40 -2.16
CA GLU A 171 -12.65 -9.96 -2.03
C GLU A 171 -13.46 -9.47 -0.82
N PHE A 172 -12.97 -8.47 -0.12
CA PHE A 172 -13.67 -7.87 1.00
C PHE A 172 -13.41 -6.38 1.13
N ILE A 173 -14.41 -5.66 1.63
CA ILE A 173 -14.31 -4.23 1.91
C ILE A 173 -13.52 -4.04 3.20
N VAL A 174 -12.40 -3.35 3.09
CA VAL A 174 -11.64 -2.83 4.23
C VAL A 174 -12.23 -1.49 4.63
N THR A 175 -12.54 -1.33 5.90
CA THR A 175 -13.05 -0.09 6.51
C THR A 175 -12.00 0.50 7.44
N THR A 176 -11.59 1.72 7.16
CA THR A 176 -10.68 2.50 7.99
C THR A 176 -11.38 2.96 9.26
N ARG A 177 -10.80 2.65 10.43
CA ARG A 177 -11.31 3.03 11.75
C ARG A 177 -10.61 4.27 12.29
N ILE A 178 -9.31 4.43 12.02
CA ILE A 178 -8.52 5.61 12.40
C ILE A 178 -8.04 6.27 11.11
N THR A 179 -8.57 7.45 10.77
CA THR A 179 -8.32 8.11 9.47
C THR A 179 -7.15 9.09 9.48
N ASP A 180 -6.65 9.46 10.65
CA ASP A 180 -5.59 10.44 10.87
C ASP A 180 -4.23 9.82 11.26
N HIS A 181 -4.18 8.51 11.50
CA HIS A 181 -2.92 7.78 11.71
C HIS A 181 -2.03 7.89 10.46
N PRO A 182 -0.70 8.08 10.57
CA PRO A 182 0.18 8.29 9.42
C PRO A 182 0.01 7.26 8.28
N ILE A 183 -0.17 5.98 8.62
CA ILE A 183 -0.40 4.89 7.66
C ILE A 183 -1.69 5.10 6.84
N THR A 184 -2.79 5.47 7.49
CA THR A 184 -4.13 5.54 6.89
C THR A 184 -4.51 6.95 6.43
N LYS A 185 -3.74 7.97 6.79
CA LYS A 185 -4.00 9.35 6.43
C LYS A 185 -4.12 9.51 4.91
N GLY A 186 -5.27 10.05 4.50
CA GLY A 186 -5.63 10.27 3.10
C GLY A 186 -6.17 9.04 2.36
N LEU A 187 -6.10 7.84 2.93
CA LEU A 187 -6.71 6.65 2.32
C LEU A 187 -8.25 6.78 2.36
N PRO A 188 -8.98 6.21 1.39
CA PRO A 188 -10.42 6.09 1.45
C PRO A 188 -10.90 5.43 2.74
N VAL A 189 -12.04 5.90 3.27
CA VAL A 189 -12.68 5.30 4.45
C VAL A 189 -13.07 3.85 4.20
N ARG A 190 -13.40 3.52 2.95
CA ARG A 190 -13.68 2.16 2.49
C ARG A 190 -13.03 1.89 1.15
N TRP A 191 -12.47 0.70 1.00
CA TRP A 191 -11.85 0.25 -0.25
C TRP A 191 -11.92 -1.27 -0.37
N LEU A 192 -11.91 -1.78 -1.60
CA LEU A 192 -12.01 -3.21 -1.88
C LEU A 192 -10.62 -3.84 -1.95
N HIS A 193 -10.39 -4.86 -1.12
CA HIS A 193 -9.18 -5.68 -1.16
C HIS A 193 -9.38 -6.87 -2.10
N GLY A 194 -8.28 -7.33 -2.71
CA GLY A 194 -8.27 -8.47 -3.62
C GLY A 194 -8.72 -9.78 -2.95
N ASN A 195 -8.90 -10.83 -3.77
CA ASN A 195 -9.26 -12.14 -3.26
C ASN A 195 -8.19 -12.65 -2.27
N ASP A 196 -8.60 -12.88 -1.02
CA ASP A 196 -7.69 -13.18 0.08
C ASP A 196 -8.40 -13.91 1.22
N GLU A 197 -7.63 -14.39 2.19
CA GLU A 197 -8.12 -14.94 3.46
C GLU A 197 -8.45 -13.80 4.44
N LEU A 198 -9.72 -13.72 4.86
CA LEU A 198 -10.12 -12.82 5.93
C LEU A 198 -9.97 -13.54 7.28
N TYR A 199 -8.83 -13.33 7.94
CA TYR A 199 -8.56 -13.88 9.27
C TYR A 199 -9.64 -13.42 10.26
N SER A 200 -10.08 -14.35 11.10
CA SER A 200 -11.19 -14.20 12.03
C SER A 200 -10.88 -14.91 13.34
N GLN A 201 -11.47 -14.45 14.44
CA GLN A 201 -11.27 -15.05 15.77
C GLN A 201 -9.79 -15.13 16.22
N LEU A 202 -8.93 -14.20 15.76
CA LEU A 202 -7.56 -14.11 16.29
C LEU A 202 -7.59 -13.75 17.78
N ARG A 203 -6.63 -14.26 18.53
CA ARG A 203 -6.50 -14.02 19.98
C ARG A 203 -5.10 -13.59 20.34
N GLY A 204 -4.99 -12.76 21.36
CA GLY A 204 -3.70 -12.42 21.92
C GLY A 204 -3.83 -11.45 23.09
N PRO A 205 -2.70 -11.04 23.67
CA PRO A 205 -2.68 -10.10 24.78
C PRO A 205 -3.34 -8.75 24.47
N ALA A 206 -3.34 -8.34 23.19
CA ALA A 206 -3.96 -7.10 22.69
C ALA A 206 -3.54 -5.83 23.46
N LYS A 207 -2.29 -5.79 23.94
CA LYS A 207 -1.73 -4.66 24.68
C LYS A 207 -1.15 -3.61 23.72
N ASN A 208 -1.32 -2.34 24.05
CA ASN A 208 -0.77 -1.20 23.28
C ASN A 208 -1.07 -1.26 21.77
N MET A 209 -2.24 -1.79 21.43
CA MET A 209 -2.63 -2.09 20.07
C MET A 209 -3.66 -1.07 19.57
N GLN A 210 -3.47 -0.55 18.36
CA GLN A 210 -4.48 0.22 17.64
C GLN A 210 -4.95 -0.55 16.42
N ILE A 211 -6.26 -0.64 16.23
CA ILE A 211 -6.87 -1.24 15.04
C ILE A 211 -7.09 -0.12 14.03
N LEU A 212 -6.25 -0.08 12.99
CA LEU A 212 -6.32 0.95 11.97
C LEU A 212 -7.47 0.70 11.00
N THR A 213 -7.66 -0.57 10.62
CA THR A 213 -8.71 -0.98 9.68
C THR A 213 -9.31 -2.33 10.07
N THR A 214 -10.55 -2.55 9.65
CA THR A 214 -11.29 -3.81 9.85
C THR A 214 -11.97 -4.26 8.56
N ALA A 215 -12.29 -5.54 8.44
CA ALA A 215 -13.17 -6.06 7.39
C ALA A 215 -14.29 -6.93 7.98
N PHE A 216 -15.48 -6.88 7.39
CA PHE A 216 -16.65 -7.61 7.90
C PHE A 216 -16.64 -9.08 7.44
N ALA A 217 -16.52 -9.99 8.39
CA ALA A 217 -16.52 -11.44 8.18
C ALA A 217 -17.96 -11.96 8.04
N ASP A 218 -18.53 -11.75 6.87
CA ASP A 218 -19.89 -12.19 6.52
C ASP A 218 -20.00 -13.73 6.46
N SER A 219 -20.87 -14.30 7.28
CA SER A 219 -21.11 -15.76 7.31
C SER A 219 -21.70 -16.28 6.00
N SER A 220 -22.51 -15.46 5.30
CA SER A 220 -23.12 -15.82 4.02
C SER A 220 -22.10 -15.93 2.88
N ALA A 221 -20.94 -15.29 3.04
CA ALA A 221 -19.86 -15.28 2.07
C ALA A 221 -18.83 -16.42 2.28
N GLY A 222 -19.26 -17.53 2.88
CA GLY A 222 -18.43 -18.74 2.99
C GLY A 222 -17.70 -18.92 4.31
N GLY A 223 -18.32 -18.55 5.45
CA GLY A 223 -17.87 -18.97 6.79
C GLY A 223 -17.24 -17.92 7.69
N GLY A 224 -17.73 -16.67 7.68
CA GLY A 224 -17.32 -15.61 8.61
C GLY A 224 -18.07 -15.58 9.96
N THR A 225 -17.57 -14.77 10.89
CA THR A 225 -18.01 -14.67 12.30
C THR A 225 -19.14 -13.66 12.54
N MET A 226 -19.59 -12.95 11.50
CA MET A 226 -20.46 -11.77 11.58
C MET A 226 -19.89 -10.63 12.44
N ARG A 227 -18.55 -10.57 12.55
CA ARG A 227 -17.80 -9.51 13.22
C ARG A 227 -17.03 -8.68 12.20
N SER A 228 -16.69 -7.45 12.56
CA SER A 228 -15.67 -6.69 11.85
C SER A 228 -14.31 -7.00 12.46
N GLU A 229 -13.56 -7.86 11.80
CA GLU A 229 -12.27 -8.37 12.26
C GLU A 229 -11.16 -7.36 11.93
N PRO A 230 -10.15 -7.16 12.81
CA PRO A 230 -8.98 -6.34 12.51
C PRO A 230 -8.20 -6.90 11.32
N VAL A 231 -7.77 -6.03 10.41
CA VAL A 231 -6.91 -6.44 9.28
C VAL A 231 -5.61 -5.65 9.17
N LEU A 232 -5.60 -4.40 9.65
CA LEU A 232 -4.38 -3.61 9.86
C LEU A 232 -4.34 -3.12 11.31
N MET A 233 -3.24 -3.40 11.98
CA MET A 233 -3.00 -3.05 13.38
C MET A 233 -1.63 -2.43 13.54
N THR A 234 -1.49 -1.64 14.60
CA THR A 234 -0.18 -1.24 15.11
C THR A 234 -0.07 -1.63 16.57
N ILE A 235 1.14 -2.00 16.98
CA ILE A 235 1.47 -2.34 18.36
C ILE A 235 2.71 -1.55 18.76
N THR A 236 2.73 -1.03 19.98
CA THR A 236 3.95 -0.47 20.58
C THR A 236 4.47 -1.44 21.65
N TYR A 237 5.71 -1.87 21.50
CA TYR A 237 6.39 -2.73 22.45
C TYR A 237 7.71 -2.07 22.84
N GLU A 238 7.81 -1.65 24.11
CA GLU A 238 8.89 -0.78 24.57
C GLU A 238 9.05 0.45 23.65
N LYS A 239 10.21 0.62 22.99
CA LYS A 239 10.45 1.70 22.02
C LYS A 239 10.14 1.30 20.58
N GLY A 240 9.91 0.01 20.34
CA GLY A 240 9.67 -0.56 19.02
C GLY A 240 8.26 -0.24 18.52
N ARG A 241 8.15 -0.05 17.20
CA ARG A 241 6.88 0.13 16.51
C ARG A 241 6.65 -1.06 15.59
N ILE A 242 5.51 -1.70 15.77
CA ILE A 242 5.14 -2.90 15.04
C ILE A 242 3.92 -2.60 14.18
N PHE A 243 4.05 -2.82 12.88
CA PHE A 243 2.93 -2.84 11.95
C PHE A 243 2.52 -4.30 11.69
N HIS A 244 1.24 -4.61 11.87
CA HIS A 244 0.72 -5.95 11.69
C HIS A 244 -0.41 -5.91 10.64
N THR A 245 -0.20 -6.60 9.53
CA THR A 245 -1.22 -6.86 8.51
C THR A 245 -1.59 -8.34 8.48
N THR A 246 -2.88 -8.65 8.59
CA THR A 246 -3.38 -10.03 8.43
C THR A 246 -3.65 -10.38 6.97
N MET A 247 -3.59 -9.40 6.06
CA MET A 247 -3.83 -9.58 4.62
C MET A 247 -2.57 -10.08 3.91
N GLY A 248 -2.78 -10.65 2.72
CA GLY A 248 -1.76 -10.91 1.72
C GLY A 248 -1.43 -12.38 1.55
N HIS A 249 -2.41 -13.29 1.49
CA HIS A 249 -2.15 -14.70 1.20
C HIS A 249 -1.30 -14.87 -0.08
N ALA A 250 -0.22 -15.65 0.01
CA ALA A 250 0.74 -15.79 -1.08
C ALA A 250 0.44 -17.03 -1.94
N ASP A 251 -0.20 -16.79 -3.08
CA ASP A 251 -0.29 -17.77 -4.17
C ASP A 251 0.93 -17.65 -5.12
N GLU A 252 0.90 -18.38 -6.24
CA GLU A 252 1.95 -18.29 -7.26
C GLU A 252 2.09 -16.87 -7.81
N GLY A 253 3.32 -16.37 -7.89
CA GLY A 253 3.59 -14.99 -8.30
C GLY A 253 3.06 -13.94 -7.32
N GLY A 254 2.61 -14.32 -6.12
CA GLY A 254 2.12 -13.46 -5.03
C GLY A 254 0.67 -12.96 -5.18
N GLY A 255 -0.01 -13.24 -6.29
CA GLY A 255 -1.33 -12.69 -6.58
C GLY A 255 -2.47 -13.67 -6.38
N PRO A 256 -3.69 -13.19 -6.08
CA PRO A 256 -4.11 -11.80 -6.25
C PRO A 256 -3.95 -10.93 -4.99
N ALA A 257 -3.82 -11.52 -3.79
CA ALA A 257 -3.83 -10.75 -2.54
C ALA A 257 -2.64 -9.79 -2.41
N MET A 258 -1.41 -10.24 -2.66
CA MET A 258 -0.22 -9.36 -2.53
C MET A 258 -0.09 -8.38 -3.71
N GLN A 259 -0.74 -8.67 -4.85
CA GLN A 259 -0.79 -7.77 -5.99
C GLN A 259 -1.78 -6.62 -5.78
N CYS A 260 -2.66 -6.69 -4.77
CA CYS A 260 -3.61 -5.63 -4.49
C CYS A 260 -2.90 -4.32 -4.11
N VAL A 261 -3.24 -3.22 -4.79
CA VAL A 261 -2.67 -1.90 -4.52
C VAL A 261 -2.93 -1.47 -3.07
N GLY A 262 -4.08 -1.85 -2.49
CA GLY A 262 -4.38 -1.61 -1.09
C GLY A 262 -3.39 -2.28 -0.14
N PHE A 263 -3.06 -3.55 -0.38
CA PHE A 263 -2.02 -4.28 0.36
C PHE A 263 -0.64 -3.66 0.15
N ILE A 264 -0.21 -3.46 -1.09
CA ILE A 264 1.10 -2.89 -1.45
C ILE A 264 1.29 -1.54 -0.73
N THR A 265 0.32 -0.63 -0.86
CA THR A 265 0.39 0.72 -0.29
C THR A 265 0.46 0.66 1.24
N THR A 266 -0.37 -0.16 1.88
CA THR A 266 -0.42 -0.22 3.35
C THR A 266 0.78 -0.94 3.94
N LEU A 267 1.35 -1.93 3.25
CA LEU A 267 2.62 -2.56 3.62
C LEU A 267 3.78 -1.55 3.56
N GLN A 268 3.92 -0.81 2.46
CA GLN A 268 4.97 0.20 2.30
C GLN A 268 4.87 1.31 3.34
N ARG A 269 3.67 1.84 3.58
CA ARG A 269 3.42 2.87 4.60
C ARG A 269 3.59 2.35 6.01
N GLY A 270 3.15 1.12 6.28
CA GLY A 270 3.31 0.45 7.57
C GLY A 270 4.77 0.21 7.93
N ALA A 271 5.57 -0.24 6.97
CA ALA A 271 7.01 -0.39 7.09
C ALA A 271 7.70 0.96 7.38
N GLU A 272 7.34 2.02 6.66
CA GLU A 272 7.93 3.34 6.86
C GLU A 272 7.59 3.89 8.25
N TRP A 273 6.35 3.73 8.67
CA TRP A 273 5.89 4.12 10.00
C TRP A 273 6.58 3.32 11.11
N ALA A 274 6.77 2.00 10.93
CA ALA A 274 7.50 1.19 11.89
C ALA A 274 8.93 1.74 12.12
N VAL A 275 9.61 2.17 11.05
CA VAL A 275 10.97 2.73 11.15
C VAL A 275 11.01 4.16 11.67
N THR A 276 10.08 5.03 11.24
CA THR A 276 10.22 6.49 11.42
C THR A 276 9.19 7.10 12.37
N GLY A 277 8.08 6.40 12.63
CA GLY A 277 6.91 6.93 13.33
C GLY A 277 6.01 7.83 12.46
N ASN A 278 6.35 8.02 11.18
CA ASN A 278 5.60 8.86 10.24
C ASN A 278 5.52 8.20 8.85
N VAL A 279 4.78 8.81 7.93
CA VAL A 279 4.67 8.37 6.52
C VAL A 279 4.82 9.58 5.61
N THR A 280 5.80 9.52 4.70
CA THR A 280 6.05 10.56 3.68
C THR A 280 5.45 10.20 2.32
N GLN A 281 5.16 8.92 2.11
CA GLN A 281 4.56 8.40 0.87
C GLN A 281 3.16 8.95 0.64
N GLN A 282 2.90 9.45 -0.57
CA GLN A 282 1.57 9.93 -0.97
C GLN A 282 0.60 8.76 -1.20
N VAL A 283 -0.70 9.04 -1.22
CA VAL A 283 -1.70 8.03 -1.61
C VAL A 283 -1.61 7.86 -3.13
N PRO A 284 -1.38 6.65 -3.67
CA PRO A 284 -1.22 6.48 -5.11
C PRO A 284 -2.56 6.69 -5.83
N CYS A 285 -2.50 7.13 -7.08
CA CYS A 285 -3.71 7.51 -7.83
C CYS A 285 -4.58 6.32 -8.27
N ASP A 286 -4.03 5.12 -8.21
CA ASP A 286 -4.72 3.84 -8.46
C ASP A 286 -5.07 3.11 -7.16
N PHE A 287 -5.06 3.78 -6.00
CA PHE A 287 -5.54 3.18 -4.77
C PHE A 287 -7.01 2.71 -4.93
N PRO A 288 -7.38 1.50 -4.49
CA PRO A 288 -8.69 0.95 -4.74
C PRO A 288 -9.81 1.76 -4.06
N SER A 289 -10.97 1.77 -4.69
CA SER A 289 -12.22 2.25 -4.09
C SER A 289 -13.12 1.06 -3.74
N THR A 290 -14.33 1.30 -3.26
CA THR A 290 -15.33 0.23 -3.11
C THR A 290 -15.88 -0.28 -4.44
N ALA A 291 -15.61 0.41 -5.55
CA ALA A 291 -16.14 0.04 -6.87
C ALA A 291 -15.38 -1.14 -7.50
N GLY A 292 -14.15 -1.42 -7.08
CA GLY A 292 -13.38 -2.51 -7.65
C GLY A 292 -11.98 -2.64 -7.07
N VAL A 293 -11.44 -3.85 -7.18
CA VAL A 293 -10.06 -4.18 -6.85
C VAL A 293 -9.13 -3.58 -7.89
N VAL A 294 -7.98 -3.10 -7.43
CA VAL A 294 -6.88 -2.70 -8.30
C VAL A 294 -5.67 -3.56 -7.99
N LEU A 295 -5.11 -4.20 -9.02
CA LEU A 295 -3.92 -5.03 -8.93
C LEU A 295 -2.73 -4.39 -9.66
N ARG A 296 -1.52 -4.67 -9.18
CA ARG A 296 -0.21 -4.41 -9.80
C ARG A 296 0.57 -5.75 -9.86
N PRO A 297 0.39 -6.55 -10.92
CA PRO A 297 1.03 -7.86 -11.03
C PRO A 297 2.57 -7.83 -11.03
N ASP A 298 3.15 -6.71 -11.43
CA ASP A 298 4.59 -6.45 -11.45
C ASP A 298 5.08 -5.64 -10.23
N TYR A 299 4.18 -5.33 -9.29
CA TYR A 299 4.45 -4.60 -8.05
C TYR A 299 4.98 -3.17 -8.24
N LYS A 300 4.81 -2.57 -9.42
CA LYS A 300 5.27 -1.22 -9.73
C LYS A 300 4.14 -0.20 -9.73
N GLU A 301 4.46 1.03 -9.36
CA GLU A 301 3.50 2.13 -9.50
C GLU A 301 3.32 2.51 -10.97
N ILE A 302 2.05 2.71 -11.35
CA ILE A 302 1.69 3.14 -12.70
C ILE A 302 2.29 4.52 -12.95
N THR A 303 2.98 4.67 -14.07
CA THR A 303 3.52 5.97 -14.48
C THR A 303 2.48 6.76 -15.28
N ILE A 304 2.65 8.09 -15.37
CA ILE A 304 1.76 8.90 -16.23
C ILE A 304 1.88 8.50 -17.70
N ASP A 305 3.08 8.16 -18.18
CA ASP A 305 3.29 7.72 -19.56
C ASP A 305 2.57 6.40 -19.85
N GLU A 306 2.68 5.43 -18.93
CA GLU A 306 1.93 4.16 -19.04
C GLU A 306 0.42 4.41 -19.01
N ALA A 307 -0.07 5.24 -18.10
CA ALA A 307 -1.49 5.57 -18.03
C ALA A 307 -1.99 6.20 -19.34
N ILE A 308 -1.23 7.11 -19.94
CA ILE A 308 -1.55 7.75 -21.23
C ILE A 308 -1.58 6.72 -22.36
N GLU A 309 -0.58 5.83 -22.43
CA GLU A 309 -0.54 4.74 -23.42
C GLU A 309 -1.77 3.84 -23.30
N LYS A 310 -2.11 3.41 -22.07
CA LYS A 310 -3.25 2.51 -21.83
C LYS A 310 -4.60 3.20 -22.04
N VAL A 311 -4.73 4.48 -21.71
CA VAL A 311 -5.94 5.26 -22.03
C VAL A 311 -6.14 5.33 -23.54
N GLY A 312 -5.08 5.50 -24.34
CA GLY A 312 -5.19 5.50 -25.81
C GLY A 312 -5.82 4.24 -26.41
N ASN A 313 -5.81 3.12 -25.68
CA ASN A 313 -6.36 1.83 -26.10
C ASN A 313 -7.74 1.52 -25.48
N TYR A 314 -8.36 2.49 -24.81
CA TYR A 314 -9.65 2.32 -24.12
C TYR A 314 -10.80 2.05 -25.09
N ASN A 315 -11.72 1.16 -24.71
CA ASN A 315 -13.01 0.96 -25.36
C ASN A 315 -14.08 0.83 -24.26
N ILE A 316 -15.36 0.97 -24.62
CA ILE A 316 -16.48 1.02 -23.66
C ILE A 316 -16.62 -0.23 -22.78
N ASP A 317 -16.08 -1.37 -23.22
CA ASP A 317 -16.07 -2.66 -22.52
C ASP A 317 -14.86 -2.85 -21.60
N LYS A 318 -13.88 -1.93 -21.66
CA LYS A 318 -12.65 -1.99 -20.85
C LYS A 318 -12.76 -1.17 -19.58
N SER A 319 -11.91 -1.49 -18.61
CA SER A 319 -11.80 -0.75 -17.35
C SER A 319 -11.37 0.71 -17.57
N THR A 320 -11.97 1.63 -16.80
CA THR A 320 -11.59 3.05 -16.72
C THR A 320 -10.47 3.33 -15.71
N LYS A 321 -9.74 2.30 -15.25
CA LYS A 321 -8.64 2.42 -14.27
C LYS A 321 -7.63 3.51 -14.65
N TYR A 322 -7.13 3.49 -15.88
CA TYR A 322 -6.09 4.43 -16.31
C TYR A 322 -6.62 5.85 -16.52
N LEU A 323 -7.91 6.01 -16.88
CA LEU A 323 -8.57 7.32 -16.89
C LEU A 323 -8.68 7.86 -15.46
N SER A 324 -9.10 7.03 -14.51
CA SER A 324 -9.23 7.42 -13.10
C SER A 324 -7.87 7.84 -12.52
N TYR A 325 -6.80 7.12 -12.90
CA TYR A 325 -5.42 7.48 -12.57
C TYR A 325 -5.06 8.85 -13.16
N LEU A 326 -5.30 9.07 -14.47
CA LEU A 326 -5.01 10.34 -15.14
C LEU A 326 -5.75 11.51 -14.47
N GLN A 327 -7.04 11.36 -14.18
CA GLN A 327 -7.83 12.38 -13.50
C GLN A 327 -7.29 12.68 -12.09
N CYS A 328 -6.85 11.65 -11.35
CA CYS A 328 -6.20 11.86 -10.05
C CYS A 328 -4.87 12.60 -10.19
N HIS A 329 -4.06 12.24 -11.19
CA HIS A 329 -2.79 12.90 -11.47
C HIS A 329 -2.98 14.39 -11.78
N ILE A 330 -3.94 14.71 -12.66
CA ILE A 330 -4.31 16.11 -12.98
C ILE A 330 -4.71 16.87 -11.70
N ARG A 331 -5.54 16.28 -10.83
CA ARG A 331 -5.93 16.92 -9.56
C ARG A 331 -4.74 17.18 -8.64
N LYS A 332 -3.74 16.29 -8.59
CA LYS A 332 -2.53 16.48 -7.79
C LYS A 332 -1.63 17.59 -8.30
N LEU A 333 -1.71 17.91 -9.59
CA LEU A 333 -1.01 19.02 -10.22
C LEU A 333 -1.76 20.36 -10.10
N ALA A 334 -2.81 20.45 -9.28
CA ALA A 334 -3.51 21.71 -9.06
C ALA A 334 -2.54 22.81 -8.58
N GLY A 335 -2.43 23.89 -9.36
CA GLY A 335 -1.49 24.98 -9.12
C GLY A 335 -0.08 24.78 -9.71
N ASP A 336 0.21 23.63 -10.30
CA ASP A 336 1.43 23.35 -11.07
C ASP A 336 1.15 23.49 -12.57
N GLU A 337 1.27 24.72 -13.09
CA GLU A 337 1.02 25.04 -14.50
C GLU A 337 1.94 24.25 -15.46
N ALA A 338 3.21 24.06 -15.08
CA ALA A 338 4.17 23.34 -15.90
C ALA A 338 3.84 21.85 -15.96
N GLY A 339 3.48 21.24 -14.82
CA GLY A 339 3.00 19.88 -14.75
C GLY A 339 1.73 19.67 -15.58
N LEU A 340 0.73 20.53 -15.40
CA LEU A 340 -0.53 20.46 -16.14
C LEU A 340 -0.32 20.58 -17.66
N LEU A 341 0.51 21.53 -18.11
CA LEU A 341 0.86 21.66 -19.53
C LEU A 341 1.59 20.43 -20.08
N ASN A 342 2.46 19.80 -19.28
CA ASN A 342 3.12 18.56 -19.67
C ASN A 342 2.11 17.40 -19.79
N THR A 343 1.16 17.28 -18.87
CA THR A 343 0.07 16.29 -18.98
C THR A 343 -0.80 16.56 -20.20
N GLU A 344 -1.17 17.82 -20.47
CA GLU A 344 -1.89 18.23 -21.68
C GLU A 344 -1.14 17.76 -22.94
N LYS A 345 0.18 17.98 -23.02
CA LYS A 345 1.00 17.54 -24.15
C LYS A 345 0.94 16.03 -24.36
N LEU A 346 0.94 15.24 -23.30
CA LEU A 346 0.81 13.78 -23.39
C LEU A 346 -0.57 13.36 -23.89
N MET A 347 -1.64 13.97 -23.39
CA MET A 347 -3.01 13.72 -23.87
C MET A 347 -3.18 14.12 -25.34
N ASN A 348 -2.58 15.24 -25.75
CA ASN A 348 -2.61 15.72 -27.12
C ASN A 348 -1.96 14.73 -28.09
N LYS A 349 -0.89 14.03 -27.67
CA LYS A 349 -0.27 12.95 -28.48
C LYS A 349 -1.26 11.82 -28.76
N VAL A 350 -2.14 11.50 -27.82
CA VAL A 350 -3.19 10.48 -28.01
C VAL A 350 -4.27 10.98 -28.96
N LEU A 351 -4.69 12.25 -28.85
CA LEU A 351 -5.69 12.83 -29.77
C LEU A 351 -5.27 12.75 -31.24
N ILE A 352 -4.02 13.09 -31.53
CA ILE A 352 -3.49 13.08 -32.91
C ILE A 352 -3.04 11.69 -33.38
N SER A 353 -2.94 10.71 -32.47
CA SER A 353 -2.53 9.35 -32.82
C SER A 353 -3.61 8.67 -33.67
N LYS A 354 -3.18 7.97 -34.74
CA LYS A 354 -4.07 7.14 -35.56
C LYS A 354 -4.40 5.80 -34.90
N GLU A 355 -3.55 5.34 -33.99
CA GLU A 355 -3.71 4.07 -33.27
C GLU A 355 -4.65 4.20 -32.06
N ALA A 356 -4.89 5.43 -31.59
CA ALA A 356 -5.79 5.67 -30.47
C ALA A 356 -7.25 5.46 -30.88
N THR A 357 -8.01 4.77 -30.03
CA THR A 357 -9.42 4.47 -30.28
C THR A 357 -10.27 5.75 -30.25
N VAL A 358 -11.41 5.72 -30.93
CA VAL A 358 -12.41 6.81 -30.88
C VAL A 358 -12.84 7.07 -29.43
N GLU A 359 -13.16 6.02 -28.68
CA GLU A 359 -13.63 6.13 -27.31
C GLU A 359 -12.57 6.72 -26.36
N ALA A 360 -11.29 6.40 -26.56
CA ALA A 360 -10.20 7.03 -25.81
C ALA A 360 -10.15 8.54 -26.09
N LYS A 361 -10.28 8.95 -27.36
CA LYS A 361 -10.27 10.37 -27.73
C LYS A 361 -11.45 11.12 -27.14
N LYS A 362 -12.66 10.54 -27.13
CA LYS A 362 -13.83 11.13 -26.46
C LYS A 362 -13.58 11.40 -24.98
N LEU A 363 -13.00 10.43 -24.26
CA LEU A 363 -12.64 10.61 -22.84
C LEU A 363 -11.63 11.74 -22.65
N LEU A 364 -10.57 11.79 -23.47
CA LEU A 364 -9.54 12.83 -23.35
C LEU A 364 -10.04 14.22 -23.74
N LEU A 365 -10.91 14.31 -24.75
CA LEU A 365 -11.58 15.56 -25.14
C LEU A 365 -12.41 16.13 -23.98
N ARG A 366 -13.11 15.26 -23.25
CA ARG A 366 -13.84 15.68 -22.05
C ARG A 366 -12.90 16.28 -21.02
N GLU A 367 -11.77 15.65 -20.71
CA GLU A 367 -10.80 16.20 -19.73
C GLU A 367 -10.17 17.51 -20.23
N LEU A 368 -9.73 17.54 -21.50
CA LEU A 368 -9.13 18.74 -22.12
C LEU A 368 -10.12 19.91 -22.21
N SER A 369 -11.43 19.65 -22.28
CA SER A 369 -12.44 20.72 -22.25
C SER A 369 -12.43 21.57 -20.97
N TRP A 370 -11.82 21.07 -19.89
CA TRP A 370 -11.70 21.76 -18.61
C TRP A 370 -10.31 22.31 -18.35
N MET A 371 -9.27 21.56 -18.71
CA MET A 371 -7.88 21.89 -18.37
C MET A 371 -7.00 22.31 -19.55
N GLY A 372 -7.49 22.16 -20.78
CA GLY A 372 -6.74 22.46 -21.98
C GLY A 372 -6.38 23.94 -22.09
N THR A 373 -5.30 24.20 -22.81
CA THR A 373 -4.83 25.54 -23.14
C THR A 373 -4.87 25.73 -24.67
N ASP A 374 -4.37 26.87 -25.14
CA ASP A 374 -4.19 27.11 -26.59
C ASP A 374 -3.32 26.03 -27.27
N TYR A 375 -2.58 25.22 -26.50
CA TYR A 375 -1.76 24.13 -27.03
C TYR A 375 -2.58 23.02 -27.69
N SER A 376 -3.67 22.55 -27.06
CA SER A 376 -4.49 21.44 -27.59
C SER A 376 -5.52 21.88 -28.63
N VAL A 377 -5.84 23.17 -28.70
CA VAL A 377 -6.87 23.73 -29.62
C VAL A 377 -6.69 23.29 -31.08
N PRO A 378 -5.50 23.33 -31.70
CA PRO A 378 -5.34 22.90 -33.08
C PRO A 378 -5.71 21.42 -33.30
N ALA A 379 -5.24 20.53 -32.42
CA ALA A 379 -5.53 19.11 -32.51
C ALA A 379 -7.02 18.82 -32.31
N ILE A 380 -7.67 19.49 -31.36
CA ILE A 380 -9.11 19.35 -31.13
C ILE A 380 -9.90 19.84 -32.36
N LYS A 381 -9.49 20.94 -32.97
CA LYS A 381 -10.13 21.47 -34.18
C LYS A 381 -10.03 20.51 -35.36
N ASP A 382 -8.90 19.85 -35.54
CA ASP A 382 -8.76 18.85 -36.62
C ASP A 382 -9.72 17.66 -36.44
N LEU A 383 -10.07 17.32 -35.19
CA LEU A 383 -11.01 16.24 -34.88
C LEU A 383 -12.48 16.57 -35.21
N THR A 384 -12.86 17.83 -35.41
CA THR A 384 -14.24 18.18 -35.80
C THR A 384 -14.60 17.68 -37.20
N ALA A 385 -13.59 17.34 -38.02
CA ALA A 385 -13.78 16.72 -39.32
C ALA A 385 -14.11 15.22 -39.24
N ASN A 386 -13.92 14.58 -38.08
CA ASN A 386 -14.24 13.18 -37.86
C ASN A 386 -15.68 13.05 -37.34
N ALA A 387 -16.54 12.36 -38.08
CA ALA A 387 -17.96 12.20 -37.75
C ALA A 387 -18.23 11.56 -36.38
N GLU A 388 -17.34 10.69 -35.89
CA GLU A 388 -17.50 10.00 -34.60
C GLU A 388 -16.98 10.81 -33.40
N LEU A 389 -16.22 11.88 -33.64
CA LEU A 389 -15.60 12.71 -32.60
C LEU A 389 -16.06 14.17 -32.64
N LYS A 390 -16.85 14.53 -33.66
CA LYS A 390 -17.23 15.90 -33.96
C LYS A 390 -17.89 16.58 -32.76
N ASP A 391 -18.88 15.92 -32.18
CA ASP A 391 -19.69 16.50 -31.10
C ASP A 391 -18.84 16.75 -29.84
N GLU A 392 -17.98 15.80 -29.45
CA GLU A 392 -17.08 15.96 -28.31
C GLU A 392 -15.99 17.01 -28.57
N ALA A 393 -15.48 17.10 -29.81
CA ALA A 393 -14.47 18.08 -30.19
C ALA A 393 -15.05 19.51 -30.20
N GLU A 394 -16.23 19.70 -30.79
CA GLU A 394 -16.95 20.98 -30.79
C GLU A 394 -17.31 21.41 -29.36
N PHE A 395 -17.77 20.47 -28.52
CA PHE A 395 -18.01 20.73 -27.10
C PHE A 395 -16.74 21.19 -26.37
N ALA A 396 -15.60 20.52 -26.59
CA ALA A 396 -14.34 20.89 -25.96
C ALA A 396 -13.88 22.29 -26.39
N LEU A 397 -13.95 22.62 -27.67
CA LEU A 397 -13.59 23.95 -28.18
C LEU A 397 -14.49 25.05 -27.60
N ALA A 398 -15.81 24.82 -27.55
CA ALA A 398 -16.74 25.79 -27.00
C ALA A 398 -16.39 26.14 -25.55
N ARG A 399 -16.04 25.14 -24.73
CA ARG A 399 -15.60 25.38 -23.34
C ARG A 399 -14.29 26.17 -23.26
N LEU A 400 -13.29 25.81 -24.05
CA LEU A 400 -11.99 26.49 -24.04
C LEU A 400 -12.09 27.97 -24.47
N GLN A 401 -13.04 28.29 -25.36
CA GLN A 401 -13.31 29.68 -25.75
C GLN A 401 -13.96 30.50 -24.64
N THR A 402 -14.77 29.89 -23.76
CA THR A 402 -15.43 30.59 -22.64
C THR A 402 -14.51 30.91 -21.45
N ILE A 403 -13.28 30.41 -21.46
CA ILE A 403 -12.29 30.62 -20.38
C ILE A 403 -11.40 31.85 -20.66
N LYS A 404 -11.46 32.41 -21.87
CA LYS A 404 -10.84 33.69 -22.24
C LYS A 404 -11.79 34.85 -21.98
#